data_AF-A3X2T7-F1
#
_entry.id   AF-A3X2T7-F1
#
_cell.length_a   1.000
_cell.length_b   1.000
_cell.length_c   1.000
_cell.angle_alpha   90.00
_cell.angle_beta   90.00
_cell.angle_gamma   90.00
#
_symmetry.space_group_name_H-M   'P 1'
#
loop_
_entity.id
_entity.type
_entity.pdbx_description
1 polymer ?
#
loop_
_entity_poly.entity_id
_entity_poly.type
_entity_poly.pdbx_seq_one_letter_code
_entity_poly.pdbx_strand_id
1 'polypeptide(L)'
;MAELCSKLVHFDLPCLDEEARPYFRDVLDHVRRIENRVGGLRDVLTFVFEASTLLEQQRQGAITRQLAAWAAILAVPTAIAGIYGMNFEHMPELMARYGYFVVVGIIVVLCTFLFVRFKRARWL
;
A
#
# COMPACT_ATOMS: atom_id res chain seq x y z
N MET A 1 8.07 27.99 20.72
CA MET A 1 7.58 29.36 21.00
C MET A 1 6.80 29.39 22.33
N ALA A 2 5.87 28.44 22.60
CA ALA A 2 5.26 28.29 23.92
C ALA A 2 6.24 28.20 25.11
N GLU A 3 7.37 27.51 24.99
CA GLU A 3 8.36 27.42 26.09
C GLU A 3 9.02 28.76 26.45
N LEU A 4 9.33 29.60 25.47
CA LEU A 4 9.90 30.94 25.69
C LEU A 4 8.88 31.87 26.36
N CYS A 5 7.64 31.77 25.91
CA CYS A 5 6.48 32.49 26.41
C CYS A 5 6.08 32.04 27.84
N SER A 6 6.24 30.74 28.13
CA SER A 6 6.12 30.15 29.47
C SER A 6 7.21 30.66 30.42
N LYS A 7 8.46 30.71 29.96
CA LYS A 7 9.57 31.27 30.74
C LYS A 7 9.40 32.76 31.04
N LEU A 8 8.87 33.55 30.10
CA LEU A 8 8.62 34.99 30.30
C LEU A 8 7.51 35.30 31.33
N VAL A 9 6.58 34.37 31.58
CA VAL A 9 5.53 34.52 32.61
C VAL A 9 5.96 34.02 33.99
N HIS A 10 7.02 33.21 34.05
CA HIS A 10 7.62 32.79 35.33
C HIS A 10 8.82 33.62 35.76
N PHE A 11 9.49 34.33 34.85
CA PHE A 11 10.48 35.33 35.22
C PHE A 11 9.76 36.63 35.58
N ASP A 12 9.81 37.01 36.86
CA ASP A 12 9.55 38.40 37.28
C ASP A 12 10.59 39.28 36.59
N LEU A 13 10.25 39.84 35.43
CA LEU A 13 11.06 40.88 34.81
C LEU A 13 10.86 42.17 35.61
N PRO A 14 11.90 42.74 36.22
CA PRO A 14 11.82 43.95 37.05
C PRO A 14 11.44 45.22 36.25
N CYS A 15 11.19 45.10 34.94
CA CYS A 15 10.92 46.21 34.02
C CYS A 15 9.45 46.30 33.58
N LEU A 16 8.58 45.40 34.06
CA LEU A 16 7.16 45.36 33.68
C LEU A 16 6.29 45.98 34.77
N ASP A 17 5.62 47.08 34.41
CA ASP A 17 4.61 47.73 35.25
C ASP A 17 3.44 46.78 35.56
N GLU A 18 2.87 46.88 36.76
CA GLU A 18 1.85 45.93 37.26
C GLU A 18 0.59 45.92 36.38
N GLU A 19 0.28 47.07 35.74
CA GLU A 19 -0.84 47.24 34.81
C GLU A 19 -0.62 46.59 33.43
N ALA A 20 0.62 46.30 33.03
CA ALA A 20 0.93 45.69 31.73
C ALA A 20 0.92 44.15 31.74
N ARG A 21 1.01 43.52 32.92
CA ARG A 21 0.97 42.05 33.08
C ARG A 21 -0.26 41.36 32.47
N PRO A 22 -1.50 41.90 32.58
CA PRO A 22 -2.69 41.30 32.00
C PRO A 22 -2.62 41.18 30.48
N TYR A 23 -2.06 42.19 29.79
CA TYR A 23 -1.92 42.19 28.32
C TYR A 23 -0.95 41.11 27.84
N PHE A 24 0.21 40.95 28.50
CA PHE A 24 1.15 39.88 28.15
C PHE A 24 0.58 38.49 28.41
N ARG A 25 -0.23 38.33 29.46
CA ARG A 25 -0.93 37.07 29.76
C ARG A 25 -1.97 36.74 28.68
N ASP A 26 -2.73 37.72 28.19
CA ASP A 26 -3.71 37.50 27.12
C ASP A 26 -3.03 37.12 25.78
N VAL A 27 -1.91 37.77 25.45
CA VAL A 27 -1.10 37.39 24.28
C VAL A 27 -0.56 35.96 24.42
N LEU A 28 -0.07 35.59 25.61
CA LEU A 28 0.39 34.22 25.88
C LEU A 28 -0.73 33.19 25.68
N ASP A 29 -1.92 33.48 26.20
CA ASP A 29 -3.07 32.58 26.07
C ASP A 29 -3.54 32.47 24.61
N HIS A 30 -3.49 33.56 23.83
CA HIS A 30 -3.73 33.53 22.39
C HIS A 30 -2.70 32.68 21.65
N VAL A 31 -1.41 32.85 21.93
CA VAL A 31 -0.33 32.07 21.32
C VAL A 31 -0.50 30.58 21.61
N ARG A 32 -0.78 30.21 22.87
CA ARG A 32 -1.03 28.82 23.28
C ARG A 32 -2.26 28.23 22.58
N ARG A 33 -3.33 29.01 22.44
CA ARG A 33 -4.56 28.57 21.77
C ARG A 33 -4.31 28.32 20.28
N ILE A 34 -3.54 29.18 19.63
CA ILE A 34 -3.15 29.00 18.22
C ILE A 34 -2.23 27.79 18.08
N GLU A 35 -1.25 27.63 18.97
CA GLU A 35 -0.33 26.49 18.95
C GLU A 35 -1.07 25.16 19.08
N ASN A 36 -2.04 25.05 19.99
CA ASN A 36 -2.89 23.87 20.12
C ASN A 36 -3.73 23.60 18.87
N ARG A 37 -4.28 24.65 18.25
CA ARG A 37 -5.05 24.52 16.99
C ARG A 37 -4.16 24.06 15.84
N VAL A 38 -2.96 24.63 15.71
CA VAL A 38 -1.99 24.25 14.68
C VAL A 38 -1.47 22.83 14.91
N GLY A 39 -1.26 22.44 16.16
CA GLY A 39 -0.94 21.06 16.55
C GLY A 39 -2.03 20.09 16.10
N GLY A 40 -3.28 20.36 16.47
CA GLY A 40 -4.41 19.52 16.05
C GLY A 40 -4.59 19.45 14.53
N LEU A 41 -4.39 20.56 13.81
CA LEU A 41 -4.42 20.55 12.34
C LEU A 41 -3.29 19.69 11.75
N ARG A 42 -2.08 19.73 12.33
CA ARG A 42 -0.98 18.88 11.90
C ARG A 42 -1.29 17.41 12.13
N ASP A 43 -1.87 17.05 13.28
CA ASP A 43 -2.23 15.67 13.57
C ASP A 43 -3.27 15.13 12.57
N VAL A 44 -4.28 15.94 12.24
CA VAL A 44 -5.27 15.59 11.21
C VAL A 44 -4.61 15.47 9.84
N LEU A 45 -3.72 16.38 9.47
CA LEU A 45 -3.01 16.32 8.18
C LEU A 45 -2.16 15.07 8.06
N THR A 46 -1.43 14.71 9.13
CA THR A 46 -0.63 13.48 9.20
C THR A 46 -1.54 12.26 9.04
N PHE A 47 -2.66 12.20 9.74
CA PHE A 47 -3.62 11.11 9.61
C PHE A 47 -4.17 10.98 8.19
N VAL A 48 -4.52 12.09 7.54
CA VAL A 48 -4.99 12.09 6.15
C VAL A 48 -3.90 11.61 5.19
N PHE A 49 -2.66 12.03 5.39
CA PHE A 49 -1.53 11.60 4.56
C PHE A 49 -1.23 10.10 4.74
N GLU A 50 -1.27 9.60 5.97
CA GLU A 50 -1.17 8.16 6.26
C GLU A 50 -2.31 7.38 5.60
N ALA A 51 -3.55 7.87 5.69
CA ALA A 51 -4.69 7.24 5.03
C ALA A 51 -4.53 7.24 3.49
N SER A 52 -4.09 8.34 2.89
CA SER A 52 -3.89 8.41 1.43
C SER A 52 -2.79 7.47 0.95
N THR A 53 -1.68 7.38 1.69
CA THR A 53 -0.59 6.45 1.37
C THR A 53 -1.02 4.99 1.51
N LEU A 54 -1.84 4.66 2.53
CA LEU A 54 -2.43 3.32 2.67
C LEU A 54 -3.35 2.97 1.49
N LEU A 55 -4.20 3.90 1.04
CA LEU A 55 -5.06 3.69 -0.12
C LEU A 55 -4.25 3.47 -1.41
N GLU A 56 -3.17 4.22 -1.59
CA GLU A 56 -2.27 4.05 -2.72
C GLU A 56 -1.56 2.68 -2.69
N GLN A 57 -1.09 2.24 -1.53
CA GLN A 57 -0.54 0.89 -1.34
C GLN A 57 -1.57 -0.21 -1.64
N GLN A 58 -2.83 -0.04 -1.23
CA GLN A 58 -3.89 -1.00 -1.58
C GLN A 58 -4.10 -1.10 -3.09
N ARG A 59 -4.08 0.04 -3.80
CA ARG A 59 -4.19 0.08 -5.27
C ARG A 59 -3.01 -0.60 -5.95
N GLN A 60 -1.79 -0.32 -5.49
CA GLN A 60 -0.58 -0.99 -6.00
C GLN A 60 -0.61 -2.50 -5.74
N GLY A 61 -1.03 -2.91 -4.55
CA GLY A 61 -1.19 -4.31 -4.18
C GLY A 61 -2.20 -5.06 -5.04
N ALA A 62 -3.23 -4.39 -5.55
CA ALA A 62 -4.17 -5.00 -6.50
C ALA A 62 -3.52 -5.22 -7.87
N ILE A 63 -2.78 -4.23 -8.39
CA ILE A 63 -2.10 -4.31 -9.69
C ILE A 63 -1.03 -5.41 -9.68
N THR A 64 -0.21 -5.48 -8.63
CA THR A 64 0.85 -6.51 -8.52
C THR A 64 0.25 -7.92 -8.46
N ARG A 65 -0.84 -8.11 -7.70
CA ARG A 65 -1.59 -9.38 -7.68
C ARG A 65 -2.15 -9.75 -9.05
N GLN A 66 -2.69 -8.77 -9.78
CA GLN A 66 -3.23 -8.99 -11.12
C GLN A 66 -2.14 -9.40 -12.12
N LEU A 67 -0.99 -8.70 -12.12
CA LEU A 67 0.15 -9.05 -12.96
C LEU A 67 0.71 -10.44 -12.64
N ALA A 68 0.84 -10.77 -11.34
CA ALA A 68 1.29 -12.09 -10.91
C ALA A 68 0.31 -13.20 -11.35
N ALA A 69 -1.00 -12.95 -11.27
CA ALA A 69 -2.02 -13.89 -11.73
C ALA A 69 -1.93 -14.14 -13.25
N TRP A 70 -1.79 -13.09 -14.06
CA TRP A 70 -1.57 -13.25 -15.51
C TRP A 70 -0.28 -13.98 -15.84
N ALA A 71 0.82 -13.67 -15.16
CA ALA A 71 2.09 -14.36 -15.32
C ALA A 71 1.98 -15.85 -14.99
N ALA A 72 1.27 -16.21 -13.91
CA ALA A 72 1.03 -17.61 -13.55
C ALA A 72 0.20 -18.35 -14.60
N ILE A 73 -0.83 -17.71 -15.16
CA ILE A 73 -1.65 -18.29 -16.25
C ILE A 73 -0.79 -18.55 -17.50
N LEU A 74 0.12 -17.64 -17.85
CA LEU A 74 1.02 -17.80 -19.00
C LEU A 74 2.18 -18.78 -18.73
N ALA A 75 2.60 -18.95 -17.48
CA ALA A 75 3.69 -19.85 -17.11
C ALA A 75 3.34 -21.33 -17.35
N VAL A 76 2.08 -21.74 -17.14
CA VAL A 76 1.65 -23.14 -17.33
C VAL A 76 1.82 -23.63 -18.77
N PRO A 77 1.23 -22.99 -19.81
CA PRO A 77 1.41 -23.44 -21.18
C PRO A 77 2.87 -23.27 -21.64
N THR A 78 3.57 -22.24 -21.17
CA THR A 78 4.99 -22.03 -21.50
C THR A 78 5.88 -23.13 -20.95
N ALA A 79 5.64 -23.59 -19.71
CA ALA A 79 6.38 -24.70 -19.12
C ALA A 79 6.12 -26.01 -19.86
N ILE A 80 4.86 -26.28 -20.22
CA ILE A 80 4.49 -27.48 -20.98
C ILE A 80 5.09 -27.42 -22.39
N ALA A 81 5.02 -26.27 -23.07
CA ALA A 81 5.68 -26.06 -24.36
C ALA A 81 7.21 -26.20 -24.26
N GLY A 82 7.83 -25.76 -23.16
CA GLY A 82 9.25 -25.96 -22.88
C GLY A 82 9.61 -27.43 -22.74
N ILE A 83 8.84 -28.20 -21.95
CA ILE A 83 9.05 -29.64 -21.76
C ILE A 83 8.86 -30.41 -23.07
N TYR A 84 7.81 -30.09 -23.85
CA TYR A 84 7.56 -30.72 -25.16
C TYR A 84 8.48 -30.21 -26.27
N GLY A 85 9.08 -29.03 -26.11
CA GLY A 85 10.05 -28.45 -27.05
C GLY A 85 11.47 -29.00 -26.87
N MET A 86 11.78 -29.59 -25.71
CA MET A 86 12.97 -30.40 -25.53
C MET A 86 12.77 -31.70 -26.32
N ASN A 87 13.52 -31.87 -27.43
CA ASN A 87 13.49 -33.04 -28.34
C ASN A 87 13.83 -34.36 -27.59
N PHE A 88 12.92 -34.87 -26.76
CA PHE A 88 13.06 -36.18 -26.14
C PHE A 88 12.59 -37.23 -27.13
N GLU A 89 13.56 -37.96 -27.69
CA GLU A 89 13.40 -39.05 -28.66
C GLU A 89 12.62 -40.27 -28.10
N HIS A 90 12.37 -40.32 -26.79
CA HIS A 90 11.61 -41.38 -26.11
C HIS A 90 10.57 -40.79 -25.14
N MET A 91 9.44 -40.29 -25.67
CA MET A 91 8.22 -40.06 -24.88
C MET A 91 7.16 -41.10 -25.27
N PRO A 92 6.83 -42.10 -24.42
CA PRO A 92 5.86 -43.15 -24.75
C PRO A 92 4.43 -42.61 -25.02
N GLU A 93 4.12 -41.37 -24.63
CA GLU A 93 2.84 -40.71 -24.91
C GLU A 93 2.70 -40.22 -26.37
N LEU A 94 3.79 -40.14 -27.16
CA LEU A 94 3.75 -39.70 -28.56
C LEU A 94 3.27 -40.79 -29.54
N MET A 95 3.34 -42.07 -29.14
CA MET A 95 2.79 -43.19 -29.93
C MET A 95 1.26 -43.28 -29.88
N ALA A 96 0.62 -42.61 -28.93
CA ALA A 96 -0.83 -42.56 -28.86
C ALA A 96 -1.38 -41.52 -29.86
N ARG A 97 -2.24 -41.97 -30.79
CA ARG A 97 -2.92 -41.12 -31.80
C ARG A 97 -3.62 -39.87 -31.22
N TYR A 98 -3.87 -39.85 -29.92
CA TYR A 98 -4.55 -38.77 -29.19
C TYR A 98 -3.68 -38.07 -28.13
N GLY A 99 -2.39 -38.41 -27.97
CA GLY A 99 -1.54 -37.83 -26.92
C GLY A 99 -1.47 -36.29 -26.99
N TYR A 100 -1.37 -35.74 -28.19
CA TYR A 100 -1.44 -34.29 -28.43
C TYR A 100 -2.74 -33.65 -27.90
N PHE A 101 -3.90 -34.27 -28.17
CA PHE A 101 -5.20 -33.76 -27.71
C PHE A 101 -5.36 -33.86 -26.18
N VAL A 102 -4.81 -34.90 -25.56
CA VAL A 102 -4.83 -35.07 -24.10
C VAL A 102 -4.01 -33.97 -23.42
N VAL A 103 -2.82 -33.66 -23.92
CA VAL A 103 -1.94 -32.62 -23.37
C VAL A 103 -2.57 -31.23 -23.51
N VAL A 104 -3.14 -30.94 -24.69
CA VAL A 104 -3.89 -29.70 -24.91
C VAL A 104 -5.09 -29.62 -23.96
N GLY A 105 -5.79 -30.74 -23.73
CA GLY A 105 -6.86 -30.83 -22.74
C GLY A 105 -6.38 -30.50 -21.32
N ILE A 106 -5.24 -31.05 -20.89
CA ILE A 106 -4.64 -30.78 -19.58
C ILE A 106 -4.24 -29.31 -19.44
N ILE A 107 -3.64 -28.71 -20.48
CA ILE A 107 -3.30 -27.28 -20.51
C ILE A 107 -4.58 -26.43 -20.32
N VAL A 108 -5.63 -26.70 -21.11
CA VAL A 108 -6.89 -25.97 -21.04
C VAL A 108 -7.53 -26.11 -19.66
N VAL A 109 -7.53 -27.30 -19.08
CA VAL A 109 -8.07 -27.55 -17.73
C VAL A 109 -7.27 -26.80 -16.67
N LEU A 110 -5.93 -26.84 -16.71
CA LEU A 110 -5.07 -26.13 -15.74
C LEU A 110 -5.21 -24.60 -15.86
N CYS A 111 -5.20 -24.07 -17.08
CA CYS A 111 -5.43 -22.64 -17.33
C CYS A 111 -6.81 -22.21 -16.82
N THR A 112 -7.86 -23.00 -17.10
CA THR A 112 -9.23 -22.72 -16.65
C THR A 112 -9.33 -22.80 -15.13
N PHE A 113 -8.69 -23.80 -14.50
CA PHE A 113 -8.64 -23.95 -13.05
C PHE A 113 -7.98 -22.73 -12.38
N LEU A 114 -6.82 -22.30 -12.87
CA LEU A 114 -6.12 -21.12 -12.38
C LEU A 114 -6.95 -19.85 -12.59
N PHE A 115 -7.55 -19.68 -13.77
CA PHE A 115 -8.42 -18.54 -14.06
C PHE A 115 -9.61 -18.46 -13.09
N VAL A 116 -10.31 -19.57 -12.84
CA VAL A 116 -11.41 -19.64 -11.88
C VAL A 116 -10.92 -19.35 -10.47
N ARG A 117 -9.76 -19.88 -10.07
CA ARG A 117 -9.18 -19.67 -8.74
C ARG A 117 -8.80 -18.20 -8.50
N PHE A 118 -8.16 -17.55 -9.48
CA PHE A 118 -7.79 -16.13 -9.41
C PHE A 118 -9.00 -15.20 -9.46
N LYS A 119 -10.00 -15.51 -10.30
CA LYS A 119 -11.28 -14.79 -10.34
C LYS A 119 -12.04 -14.88 -9.01
N ARG A 120 -12.08 -16.07 -8.39
CA ARG A 120 -12.71 -16.28 -7.08
C ARG A 120 -11.97 -15.54 -5.96
N ALA A 121 -10.65 -15.38 -6.10
CA ALA A 121 -9.83 -14.63 -5.15
C ALA A 121 -9.95 -13.10 -5.31
N ARG A 122 -10.69 -12.58 -6.31
CA ARG A 122 -10.72 -11.16 -6.73
C ARG A 122 -9.33 -10.60 -7.02
N TRP A 123 -8.41 -11.44 -7.51
CA TRP A 123 -7.10 -11.01 -7.99
C TRP A 123 -7.12 -10.68 -9.48
N LEU A 124 -8.19 -11.09 -10.17
CA LEU A 124 -8.57 -10.73 -11.54
C LEU A 124 -9.93 -10.02 -11.54
#